data_AF-A0A7Y1AP52-F1
#
_entry.id   AF-A0A7Y1AP52-F1
#
_cell.length_a   1.000
_cell.length_b   1.000
_cell.length_c   1.000
_cell.angle_alpha   90.00
_cell.angle_beta   90.00
_cell.angle_gamma   90.00
#
_symmetry.space_group_name_H-M   'P 1'
#
loop_
_entity.id
_entity.type
_entity.pdbx_description
1 polymer ?
#
loop_
_entity_poly.entity_id
_entity_poly.type
_entity_poly.pdbx_seq_one_letter_code
_entity_poly.pdbx_strand_id
1 'polypeptide(L)'
;MARQEIILGALPNGLGGDPPRTASEKINYMTKELYDKNAALGTAAFANTLGSVLNGAIIERGSNANGEFVKFADGTMLTWGAQSAYTDLPPGQAISWDANNLSLQPAAFVGRWESVVNYGLYNSSGVAIYTNNFIYASPSGDLIFAGFNTGNSPAYAHPSFTTGTQIAKSYVAHFQSVGRWR
;
A
#
# COMPACT_ATOMS: atom_id res chain seq x y z
N MET A 1 16.86 26.46 -23.53
CA MET A 1 17.83 27.53 -23.87
C MET A 1 17.46 28.77 -23.09
N ALA A 2 18.36 29.75 -22.97
CA ALA A 2 17.97 31.07 -22.50
C ALA A 2 17.09 31.76 -23.56
N ARG A 3 16.15 32.61 -23.11
CA ARG A 3 15.29 33.42 -23.97
C ARG A 3 16.14 34.18 -25.00
N GLN A 4 15.74 34.10 -26.27
CA GLN A 4 16.37 34.87 -27.35
C GLN A 4 15.59 36.16 -27.58
N GLU A 5 16.29 37.26 -27.86
CA GLU A 5 15.66 38.54 -28.21
C GLU A 5 15.89 38.87 -29.68
N ILE A 6 14.84 39.36 -30.34
CA ILE A 6 14.88 39.82 -31.73
C ILE A 6 15.32 41.27 -31.73
N ILE A 7 16.36 41.58 -32.50
CA ILE A 7 16.91 42.93 -32.62
C ILE A 7 16.26 43.59 -33.84
N LEU A 8 15.47 44.64 -33.61
CA LEU A 8 14.67 45.31 -34.65
C LEU A 8 15.35 46.55 -35.28
N GLY A 9 16.55 46.94 -34.80
CA GLY A 9 17.23 48.16 -35.23
C GLY A 9 18.76 48.06 -35.18
N ALA A 10 19.44 49.12 -35.60
CA ALA A 10 20.90 49.17 -35.57
C ALA A 10 21.41 49.12 -34.12
N LEU A 11 22.30 48.17 -33.84
CA LEU A 11 23.11 48.18 -32.61
C LEU A 11 23.96 49.47 -32.58
N PRO A 12 24.52 49.91 -31.44
CA PRO A 12 25.32 51.15 -31.31
C PRO A 12 26.47 51.29 -32.33
N ASN A 13 26.80 50.21 -33.04
CA ASN A 13 27.91 50.06 -33.96
C ASN A 13 27.48 50.12 -35.44
N GLY A 14 26.21 50.46 -35.75
CA GLY A 14 25.75 50.73 -37.11
C GLY A 14 25.44 49.52 -37.99
N LEU A 15 25.53 48.29 -37.47
CA LEU A 15 25.04 47.09 -38.15
C LEU A 15 23.54 46.94 -37.85
N GLY A 16 22.72 46.94 -38.91
CA GLY A 16 21.27 46.80 -38.84
C GLY A 16 20.81 45.54 -38.10
N GLY A 17 19.53 45.51 -37.72
CA GLY A 17 18.92 44.46 -36.89
C GLY A 17 19.00 43.05 -37.50
N ASP A 18 18.42 42.08 -36.79
CA ASP A 18 18.43 40.69 -37.22
C ASP A 18 17.83 40.56 -38.63
N PRO A 19 18.52 39.90 -39.57
CA PRO A 19 17.92 39.55 -40.85
C PRO A 19 16.65 38.72 -40.64
N PRO A 20 15.67 38.76 -41.57
CA PRO A 20 14.40 38.01 -41.42
C PRO A 20 14.57 36.52 -41.11
N ARG A 21 15.64 35.91 -41.64
CA ARG A 21 16.04 34.53 -41.33
C ARG A 21 16.39 34.34 -39.85
N THR A 22 17.31 35.14 -39.33
CA THR A 22 17.75 35.08 -37.93
C THR A 22 16.61 35.37 -36.96
N ALA A 23 15.75 36.34 -37.28
CA ALA A 23 14.55 36.61 -36.50
C ALA A 23 13.59 35.41 -36.47
N SER A 24 13.36 34.75 -37.62
CA SER A 24 12.49 33.57 -37.73
C SER A 24 13.05 32.35 -36.98
N GLU A 25 14.38 32.14 -37.02
CA GLU A 25 15.05 31.11 -36.22
C GLU A 25 14.87 31.36 -34.72
N LYS A 26 15.03 32.60 -34.27
CA LYS A 26 14.80 32.97 -32.86
C LYS A 26 13.36 32.71 -32.43
N ILE A 27 12.38 33.00 -33.28
CA ILE A 27 10.97 32.69 -33.03
C ILE A 27 10.75 31.19 -32.88
N ASN A 28 11.31 30.38 -33.79
CA ASN A 28 11.20 28.93 -33.71
C ASN A 28 11.82 28.38 -32.42
N TYR A 29 12.98 28.89 -32.02
CA TYR A 29 13.63 28.49 -30.77
C TYR A 29 12.82 28.87 -29.53
N MET A 30 12.30 30.09 -29.44
CA MET A 30 11.44 30.52 -28.33
C MET A 30 10.14 29.72 -28.28
N THR A 31 9.53 29.44 -29.44
CA THR A 31 8.30 28.65 -29.54
C THR A 31 8.54 27.21 -29.11
N LYS A 32 9.65 26.60 -29.53
CA LYS A 32 10.07 25.28 -29.07
C LYS A 32 10.30 25.26 -27.56
N GLU A 33 10.96 26.27 -27.00
CA GLU A 33 11.18 26.38 -25.55
C GLU A 33 9.86 26.43 -24.77
N LEU A 34 8.87 27.19 -25.26
CA LEU A 34 7.53 27.23 -24.65
C LEU A 34 6.84 25.88 -24.70
N TYR A 35 6.88 25.17 -25.84
CA TYR A 35 6.29 23.83 -25.95
C TYR A 35 7.00 22.81 -25.06
N ASP A 36 8.33 22.84 -25.01
CA ASP A 36 9.13 21.96 -24.14
C ASP A 36 8.78 22.21 -22.66
N LYS A 37 8.69 23.49 -22.24
CA LYS A 37 8.31 23.88 -20.87
C LYS A 37 6.88 23.50 -20.55
N ASN A 38 5.93 23.69 -21.46
CA ASN A 38 4.53 23.32 -21.26
C ASN A 38 4.36 21.80 -21.13
N ALA A 39 5.08 21.03 -21.95
CA ALA A 39 5.11 19.58 -21.85
C ALA A 39 5.71 19.12 -20.50
N ALA A 40 6.83 19.71 -20.08
CA ALA A 40 7.45 19.41 -18.78
C ALA A 40 6.56 19.81 -17.59
N LEU A 41 5.88 20.97 -17.67
CA LEU A 41 4.92 21.42 -16.67
C LEU A 41 3.71 20.49 -16.57
N GLY A 42 3.19 19.98 -17.69
CA GLY A 42 2.09 19.01 -17.67
C GLY A 42 2.43 17.78 -16.85
N THR A 43 3.63 17.21 -17.02
CA THR A 43 4.10 16.05 -16.25
C THR A 43 4.42 16.40 -14.79
N ALA A 44 5.11 17.52 -14.54
CA ALA A 44 5.50 17.92 -13.19
C ALA A 44 4.32 18.39 -12.34
N ALA A 45 3.38 19.15 -12.92
CA ALA A 45 2.16 19.59 -12.24
C ALA A 45 1.25 18.41 -11.92
N PHE A 46 1.17 17.41 -12.81
CA PHE A 46 0.42 16.17 -12.56
C PHE A 46 1.02 15.39 -11.39
N ALA A 47 2.34 15.21 -11.36
CA ALA A 47 3.03 14.54 -10.25
C ALA A 47 2.90 15.29 -8.91
N ASN A 48 2.92 16.62 -8.93
CA ASN A 48 2.80 17.44 -7.72
C ASN A 48 1.35 17.51 -7.19
N THR A 49 0.35 17.43 -8.08
CA THR A 49 -1.07 17.44 -7.70
C THR A 49 -1.52 16.07 -7.20
N LEU A 50 -1.01 14.99 -7.79
CA LEU A 50 -1.52 13.65 -7.58
C LEU A 50 -0.60 12.73 -6.80
N GLY A 51 0.57 13.18 -6.34
CA GLY A 51 1.56 12.39 -5.56
C GLY A 51 2.18 11.20 -6.33
N SER A 52 3.29 10.65 -5.83
CA SER A 52 4.22 9.80 -6.62
C SER A 52 3.81 8.32 -6.76
N VAL A 53 2.53 7.99 -6.84
CA VAL A 53 2.12 6.61 -7.15
C VAL A 53 2.63 6.24 -8.55
N LEU A 54 2.91 4.96 -8.81
CA LEU A 54 3.26 4.47 -10.14
C LEU A 54 2.21 4.99 -11.16
N ASN A 55 2.71 5.50 -12.29
CA ASN A 55 1.90 6.06 -13.38
C ASN A 55 1.11 7.34 -13.05
N GLY A 56 1.39 8.02 -11.94
CA GLY A 56 0.76 9.30 -11.57
C GLY A 56 -0.72 9.18 -11.20
N ALA A 57 -1.16 8.00 -10.75
CA ALA A 57 -2.50 7.80 -10.23
C ALA A 57 -2.65 8.40 -8.82
N ILE A 58 -3.82 8.93 -8.47
CA ILE A 58 -4.13 9.35 -7.09
C ILE A 58 -4.25 8.11 -6.17
N ILE A 59 -4.71 7.00 -6.77
CA ILE A 59 -5.01 5.74 -6.11
C ILE A 59 -4.54 4.61 -7.04
N GLU A 60 -3.67 3.73 -6.54
CA GLU A 60 -3.32 2.46 -7.17
C GLU A 60 -3.97 1.33 -6.36
N ARG A 61 -4.58 0.36 -7.04
CA ARG A 61 -5.04 -0.88 -6.40
C ARG A 61 -4.33 -2.07 -7.03
N GLY A 62 -4.17 -3.13 -6.25
CA GLY A 62 -3.65 -4.39 -6.74
C GLY A 62 -4.04 -5.54 -5.83
N SER A 63 -3.73 -6.75 -6.28
CA SER A 63 -4.03 -8.00 -5.58
C SER A 63 -2.96 -9.04 -5.82
N ASN A 64 -2.76 -9.92 -4.86
CA ASN A 64 -1.95 -11.13 -5.00
C ASN A 64 -2.57 -12.27 -4.17
N ALA A 65 -1.85 -13.38 -4.01
CA ALA A 65 -2.33 -14.53 -3.22
C ALA A 65 -2.55 -14.21 -1.72
N ASN A 66 -1.95 -13.14 -1.20
CA ASN A 66 -2.07 -12.73 0.19
C ASN A 66 -3.23 -11.75 0.43
N GLY A 67 -3.85 -11.21 -0.62
CA GLY A 67 -4.98 -10.30 -0.51
C GLY A 67 -4.93 -9.13 -1.49
N GLU A 68 -5.52 -8.01 -1.08
CA GLU A 68 -5.68 -6.80 -1.89
C GLU A 68 -5.07 -5.59 -1.19
N PHE A 69 -4.72 -4.57 -1.97
CA PHE A 69 -4.19 -3.32 -1.44
C PHE A 69 -4.69 -2.08 -2.19
N VAL A 70 -4.67 -0.95 -1.50
CA VAL A 70 -4.80 0.40 -2.07
C VAL A 70 -3.63 1.24 -1.62
N LYS A 71 -2.91 1.84 -2.57
CA LYS A 71 -1.92 2.89 -2.31
C LYS A 71 -2.51 4.23 -2.67
N PHE A 72 -2.38 5.17 -1.75
CA PHE A 72 -2.72 6.56 -1.94
C PHE A 72 -1.46 7.35 -2.22
N ALA A 73 -1.63 8.43 -2.95
CA ALA A 73 -0.49 9.21 -3.36
C ALA A 73 0.19 10.04 -2.28
N ASP A 74 -0.47 10.24 -1.15
CA ASP A 74 0.13 10.81 0.06
C ASP A 74 1.14 9.84 0.74
N GLY A 75 1.33 8.63 0.20
CA GLY A 75 2.18 7.60 0.77
C GLY A 75 1.45 6.63 1.70
N THR A 76 0.16 6.83 1.97
CA THR A 76 -0.66 5.93 2.79
C THR A 76 -1.01 4.67 1.99
N MET A 77 -1.03 3.51 2.65
CA MET A 77 -1.47 2.25 2.07
C MET A 77 -2.43 1.52 3.01
N LEU A 78 -3.45 0.91 2.42
CA LEU A 78 -4.35 -0.05 3.07
C LEU A 78 -4.15 -1.42 2.45
N THR A 79 -4.08 -2.47 3.27
CA THR A 79 -4.07 -3.87 2.82
C THR A 79 -5.17 -4.65 3.54
N TRP A 80 -5.76 -5.63 2.87
CA TRP A 80 -6.70 -6.55 3.51
C TRP A 80 -6.67 -7.91 2.83
N GLY A 81 -7.03 -8.94 3.58
CA GLY A 81 -7.03 -10.31 3.08
C GLY A 81 -7.44 -11.30 4.16
N ALA A 82 -7.38 -12.58 3.78
CA ALA A 82 -7.62 -13.68 4.69
C ALA A 82 -6.60 -14.79 4.41
N GLN A 83 -6.01 -15.33 5.48
CA GLN A 83 -5.19 -16.53 5.41
C GLN A 83 -5.97 -17.70 5.99
N SER A 84 -6.03 -18.79 5.23
CA SER A 84 -6.73 -19.99 5.65
C SER A 84 -5.79 -21.18 5.54
N ALA A 85 -5.77 -22.03 6.56
CA ALA A 85 -4.99 -23.27 6.49
C ALA A 85 -5.66 -24.39 7.28
N TYR A 86 -5.35 -25.61 6.87
CA TYR A 86 -5.67 -26.83 7.61
C TYR A 86 -4.55 -27.12 8.58
N THR A 87 -4.87 -27.15 9.86
CA THR A 87 -3.91 -27.45 10.92
C THR A 87 -4.63 -28.00 12.13
N ASP A 88 -4.00 -28.96 12.79
CA ASP A 88 -4.48 -29.48 14.06
C ASP A 88 -4.04 -28.52 15.17
N LEU A 89 -5.00 -27.77 15.72
CA LEU A 89 -4.78 -26.92 16.88
C LEU A 89 -5.57 -27.49 18.07
N PRO A 90 -4.90 -28.20 19.00
CA PRO A 90 -5.54 -28.72 20.21
C PRO A 90 -6.16 -27.60 21.07
N PRO A 91 -7.15 -27.94 21.91
CA PRO A 91 -7.66 -26.98 22.88
C PRO A 91 -6.55 -26.52 23.82
N GLY A 92 -6.52 -25.23 24.15
CA GLY A 92 -5.46 -24.66 24.97
C GLY A 92 -4.22 -24.18 24.19
N GLN A 93 -4.22 -24.32 22.86
CA GLN A 93 -3.14 -23.87 21.99
C GLN A 93 -3.57 -22.68 21.13
N ALA A 94 -2.58 -21.94 20.59
CA ALA A 94 -2.82 -20.79 19.73
C ALA A 94 -2.03 -20.90 18.42
N ILE A 95 -2.61 -20.33 17.35
CA ILE A 95 -1.93 -20.10 16.07
C ILE A 95 -1.68 -18.59 15.92
N SER A 96 -0.50 -18.24 15.42
CA SER A 96 -0.03 -16.85 15.34
C SER A 96 -0.06 -16.32 13.91
N TRP A 97 -0.28 -15.02 13.76
CA TRP A 97 -0.07 -14.25 12.53
C TRP A 97 0.80 -13.05 12.89
N ASP A 98 1.96 -13.00 12.26
CA ASP A 98 2.95 -11.97 12.48
C ASP A 98 2.69 -10.80 11.55
N ALA A 99 2.30 -9.65 12.13
CA ALA A 99 1.99 -8.46 11.36
C ALA A 99 3.21 -7.88 10.65
N ASN A 100 4.42 -8.15 11.15
CA ASN A 100 5.66 -7.67 10.55
C ASN A 100 6.19 -8.57 9.43
N ASN A 101 5.58 -9.75 9.24
CA ASN A 101 5.94 -10.62 8.14
C ASN A 101 5.37 -10.09 6.82
N LEU A 102 6.21 -9.37 6.07
CA LEU A 102 5.87 -8.81 4.76
C LEU A 102 5.38 -9.85 3.75
N SER A 103 5.75 -11.12 3.90
CA SER A 103 5.25 -12.19 3.01
C SER A 103 3.78 -12.54 3.24
N LEU A 104 3.18 -12.11 4.35
CA LEU A 104 1.75 -12.25 4.63
C LEU A 104 0.96 -11.02 4.17
N GLN A 105 1.64 -9.95 3.77
CA GLN A 105 1.02 -8.73 3.27
C GLN A 105 0.89 -8.75 1.73
N PRO A 106 -0.16 -8.16 1.16
CA PRO A 106 -0.32 -8.02 -0.29
C PRO A 106 0.67 -7.05 -0.93
N ALA A 107 1.20 -6.09 -0.16
CA ALA A 107 2.17 -5.11 -0.60
C ALA A 107 3.09 -4.71 0.56
N ALA A 108 4.32 -4.27 0.25
CA ALA A 108 5.32 -3.93 1.25
C ALA A 108 5.06 -2.56 1.90
N PHE A 109 5.18 -2.51 3.22
CA PHE A 109 5.13 -1.27 4.00
C PHE A 109 6.55 -0.72 4.26
N VAL A 110 6.63 0.59 4.48
CA VAL A 110 7.82 1.32 4.92
C VAL A 110 7.58 1.84 6.34
N GLY A 111 8.53 1.61 7.24
CA GLY A 111 8.41 2.02 8.64
C GLY A 111 7.48 1.11 9.44
N ARG A 112 6.83 1.65 10.47
CA ARG A 112 5.84 0.90 11.28
C ARG A 112 4.46 1.04 10.64
N TRP A 113 3.69 -0.04 10.66
CA TRP A 113 2.28 -0.08 10.25
C TRP A 113 1.43 -0.65 11.36
N GLU A 114 0.12 -0.48 11.24
CA GLU A 114 -0.87 -0.98 12.16
C GLU A 114 -1.70 -2.06 11.48
N SER A 115 -2.06 -3.10 12.23
CA SER A 115 -2.87 -4.21 11.75
C SER A 115 -3.97 -4.54 12.74
N VAL A 116 -5.10 -4.98 12.22
CA VAL A 116 -6.17 -5.62 12.98
C VAL A 116 -6.37 -7.00 12.39
N VAL A 117 -6.39 -8.02 13.25
CA VAL A 117 -6.53 -9.42 12.85
C VAL A 117 -7.63 -10.08 13.66
N ASN A 118 -8.47 -10.86 12.98
CA ASN A 118 -9.52 -11.65 13.59
C ASN A 118 -9.39 -13.12 13.15
N TYR A 119 -9.53 -14.03 14.12
CA TYR A 119 -9.51 -15.46 13.85
C TYR A 119 -10.89 -16.09 13.96
N GLY A 120 -11.17 -16.99 13.02
CA GLY A 120 -12.17 -18.05 13.14
C GLY A 120 -11.49 -19.41 13.12
N LEU A 121 -11.79 -20.26 14.11
CA LEU A 121 -11.33 -21.65 14.15
C LEU A 121 -12.50 -22.61 13.97
N TYR A 122 -12.25 -23.70 13.25
CA TYR A 122 -13.28 -24.66 12.90
C TYR A 122 -12.80 -26.09 13.16
N ASN A 123 -13.69 -26.95 13.63
CA ASN A 123 -13.41 -28.37 13.81
C ASN A 123 -13.42 -29.14 12.47
N SER A 124 -13.23 -30.46 12.51
CA SER A 124 -13.23 -31.34 11.33
C SER A 124 -14.52 -31.29 10.50
N SER A 125 -15.62 -30.89 11.11
CA SER A 125 -16.94 -30.79 10.48
C SER A 125 -17.25 -29.38 9.99
N GLY A 126 -16.28 -28.46 10.07
CA GLY A 126 -16.47 -27.05 9.69
C GLY A 126 -17.29 -26.23 10.68
N VAL A 127 -17.57 -26.77 11.87
CA VAL A 127 -18.29 -26.04 12.92
C VAL A 127 -17.33 -25.12 13.65
N ALA A 128 -17.74 -23.87 13.84
CA ALA A 128 -16.94 -22.88 14.55
C ALA A 128 -16.67 -23.31 16.00
N ILE A 129 -15.50 -22.94 16.49
CA ILE A 129 -15.08 -23.06 17.88
C ILE A 129 -14.93 -21.65 18.45
N TYR A 130 -15.36 -21.44 19.70
CA TYR A 130 -15.11 -20.17 20.37
C TYR A 130 -13.61 -19.88 20.35
N THR A 131 -13.27 -18.71 19.82
CA THR A 131 -11.90 -18.30 19.58
C THR A 131 -11.62 -17.06 20.41
N ASN A 132 -10.56 -17.09 21.19
CA ASN A 132 -10.06 -15.89 21.86
C ASN A 132 -8.94 -15.29 21.01
N ASN A 133 -9.07 -14.00 20.67
CA ASN A 133 -8.04 -13.25 19.96
C ASN A 133 -7.11 -12.56 20.96
N PHE A 134 -5.83 -12.89 20.90
CA PHE A 134 -4.78 -12.29 21.73
C PHE A 134 -3.84 -11.45 20.87
N ILE A 135 -3.23 -10.46 21.51
CA ILE A 135 -2.13 -9.67 20.96
C ILE A 135 -0.99 -9.76 21.96
N TYR A 136 0.20 -10.15 21.50
CA TYR A 136 1.41 -10.15 22.30
C TYR A 136 2.58 -9.53 21.54
N ALA A 137 3.59 -9.11 22.29
CA ALA A 137 4.84 -8.64 21.74
C ALA A 137 5.85 -9.79 21.66
N SER A 138 6.52 -9.94 20.52
CA SER A 138 7.71 -10.78 20.43
C SER A 138 8.85 -10.20 21.28
N PRO A 139 9.91 -10.98 21.58
CA PRO A 139 11.11 -10.44 22.22
C PRO A 139 11.78 -9.30 21.44
N SER A 140 11.56 -9.23 20.12
CA SER A 140 12.01 -8.14 19.25
C SER A 140 11.08 -6.91 19.25
N GLY A 141 9.94 -6.96 19.97
CA GLY A 141 8.98 -5.87 20.06
C GLY A 141 7.91 -5.87 18.96
N ASP A 142 7.82 -6.95 18.19
CA ASP A 142 6.86 -7.12 17.09
C ASP A 142 5.48 -7.48 17.61
N LEU A 143 4.43 -6.90 17.03
CA LEU A 143 3.06 -7.26 17.38
C LEU A 143 2.67 -8.56 16.68
N ILE A 144 2.30 -9.55 17.47
CA ILE A 144 1.82 -10.84 17.00
C ILE A 144 0.36 -11.00 17.44
N PHE A 145 -0.48 -11.34 16.47
CA PHE A 145 -1.89 -11.64 16.69
C PHE A 145 -2.04 -13.15 16.78
N ALA A 146 -2.89 -13.65 17.68
CA ALA A 146 -3.11 -15.08 17.79
C ALA A 146 -4.55 -15.47 18.08
N GLY A 147 -5.00 -16.52 17.39
CA GLY A 147 -6.26 -17.18 17.64
C GLY A 147 -6.05 -18.38 18.55
N PHE A 148 -6.56 -18.30 19.77
CA PHE A 148 -6.50 -19.38 20.75
C PHE A 148 -7.74 -20.28 20.65
N ASN A 149 -7.50 -21.58 20.53
CA ASN A 149 -8.56 -22.57 20.55
C ASN A 149 -9.06 -22.81 21.99
N THR A 150 -10.28 -22.35 22.29
CA THR A 150 -10.90 -22.59 23.60
C THR A 150 -11.40 -24.02 23.79
N GLY A 151 -11.52 -24.81 22.72
CA GLY A 151 -12.04 -26.18 22.75
C GLY A 151 -13.56 -26.32 22.92
N ASN A 152 -14.29 -25.21 23.04
CA ASN A 152 -15.75 -25.21 23.18
C ASN A 152 -16.41 -24.68 21.91
N SER A 153 -17.39 -25.40 21.38
CA SER A 153 -18.15 -24.94 20.22
C SER A 153 -19.51 -24.38 20.63
N PRO A 154 -19.95 -23.24 20.06
CA PRO A 154 -21.29 -22.69 20.23
C PRO A 154 -22.42 -23.68 19.87
N ALA A 155 -22.13 -24.73 19.10
CA ALA A 155 -23.12 -25.74 18.75
C ALA A 155 -23.51 -26.66 19.94
N TYR A 156 -22.66 -26.77 20.97
CA TYR A 156 -22.85 -27.72 22.06
C TYR A 156 -22.78 -27.10 23.46
N ALA A 157 -22.16 -25.93 23.62
CA ALA A 157 -22.01 -25.27 24.90
C ALA A 157 -21.93 -23.75 24.74
N HIS A 158 -22.24 -23.02 25.82
CA HIS A 158 -21.96 -21.59 25.94
C HIS A 158 -20.45 -21.34 26.14
N PRO A 159 -19.98 -20.09 25.94
CA PRO A 159 -18.59 -19.74 26.21
C PRO A 159 -18.23 -20.03 27.67
N SER A 160 -17.03 -20.55 27.90
CA SER A 160 -16.49 -20.86 29.23
C SER A 160 -15.06 -20.39 29.35
N PHE A 161 -14.63 -20.11 30.59
CA PHE A 161 -13.23 -19.81 30.93
C PHE A 161 -12.37 -21.07 31.08
N THR A 162 -12.98 -22.25 30.97
CA THR A 162 -12.26 -23.54 30.98
C THR A 162 -12.12 -24.07 29.56
N THR A 163 -10.94 -24.58 29.23
CA THR A 163 -10.69 -25.21 27.94
C THR A 163 -11.56 -26.46 27.75
N GLY A 164 -12.27 -26.53 26.64
CA GLY A 164 -13.03 -27.69 26.21
C GLY A 164 -12.15 -28.77 25.55
N THR A 165 -12.77 -29.63 24.76
CA THR A 165 -12.12 -30.83 24.18
C THR A 165 -11.97 -30.77 22.66
N GLN A 166 -12.58 -29.79 21.98
CA GLN A 166 -12.56 -29.75 20.52
C GLN A 166 -11.20 -29.31 19.98
N ILE A 167 -10.69 -30.09 19.03
CA ILE A 167 -9.49 -29.76 18.25
C ILE A 167 -9.95 -28.99 17.00
N ALA A 168 -9.39 -27.80 16.78
CA ALA A 168 -9.59 -27.11 15.52
C ALA A 168 -8.77 -27.81 14.42
N LYS A 169 -9.36 -27.96 13.25
CA LYS A 169 -8.76 -28.59 12.06
C LYS A 169 -8.46 -27.59 10.96
N SER A 170 -9.05 -26.40 11.05
CA SER A 170 -8.72 -25.29 10.19
C SER A 170 -8.90 -23.96 10.93
N TYR A 171 -8.24 -22.95 10.40
CA TYR A 171 -8.45 -21.57 10.82
C TYR A 171 -8.56 -20.66 9.60
N VAL A 172 -9.18 -19.51 9.82
CA VAL A 172 -9.16 -18.36 8.93
C VAL A 172 -8.73 -17.14 9.75
N ALA A 173 -7.67 -16.47 9.32
CA ALA A 173 -7.18 -15.22 9.88
C ALA A 173 -7.47 -14.09 8.90
N HIS A 174 -8.47 -13.26 9.22
CA HIS A 174 -8.78 -12.05 8.46
C HIS A 174 -7.93 -10.90 8.97
N PHE A 175 -7.32 -10.15 8.07
CA PHE A 175 -6.52 -8.99 8.44
C PHE A 175 -6.90 -7.75 7.64
N GLN A 176 -6.69 -6.60 8.28
CA GLN A 176 -6.66 -5.29 7.65
C GLN A 176 -5.45 -4.54 8.22
N SER A 177 -4.62 -3.94 7.36
CA SER A 177 -3.47 -3.17 7.80
C SER A 177 -3.42 -1.80 7.14
N VAL A 178 -2.87 -0.82 7.85
CA VAL A 178 -2.66 0.55 7.40
C VAL A 178 -1.25 1.01 7.72
N GLY A 179 -0.61 1.70 6.80
CA GLY A 179 0.76 2.17 6.98
C GLY A 179 1.24 3.01 5.81
N ARG A 180 2.56 3.13 5.66
CA ARG A 180 3.19 3.85 4.55
C ARG A 180 3.78 2.89 3.52
N TRP A 181 3.77 3.25 2.25
CA TRP A 181 4.44 2.48 1.18
C TRP A 181 5.67 3.19 0.60
N ARG A 182 5.91 4.44 1.02
CA ARG A 182 7.08 5.26 0.69
C ARG A 182 7.44 6.18 1.84
#